data_AF-A0A1Y1XZI5-F1
#
_entry.id   AF-A0A1Y1XZI5-F1
#
_cell.length_a   1.000
_cell.length_b   1.000
_cell.length_c   1.000
_cell.angle_alpha   90.00
_cell.angle_beta   90.00
_cell.angle_gamma   90.00
#
_symmetry.space_group_name_H-M   'P 1'
#
loop_
_entity.id
_entity.type
_entity.pdbx_description
1 polymer ?
#
loop_
_entity_poly.entity_id
_entity_poly.type
_entity_poly.pdbx_seq_one_letter_code
_entity_poly.pdbx_strand_id
1 'polypeptide(L)'
;DFRRFLKHKEHSIENLDFYKWYLAYCKKFNSLPSEQQGKSPPPAKYKLSIYGDMGQPFRDEVDEAIEQYFTLHSETEVNVGSSIRSQLLKDASETTNPAIFENAVGEVLSMLINSSIPNF
;
A
#
# COMPACT_ATOMS: atom_id res chain seq x y z
N ASP A 1 -11.41 10.07 19.96
CA ASP A 1 -11.29 10.42 18.52
C ASP A 1 -11.35 9.13 17.68
N PHE A 2 -11.51 9.27 16.36
CA PHE A 2 -11.76 8.18 15.42
C PHE A 2 -10.73 7.03 15.52
N ARG A 3 -9.45 7.33 15.78
CA ARG A 3 -8.41 6.29 15.95
C ARG A 3 -8.72 5.36 17.12
N ARG A 4 -9.16 5.90 18.26
CA ARG A 4 -9.51 5.10 19.44
C ARG A 4 -10.74 4.23 19.19
N PHE A 5 -11.71 4.73 18.42
CA PHE A 5 -12.88 3.97 18.00
C PHE A 5 -12.48 2.75 17.16
N LEU A 6 -11.69 2.95 16.10
CA LEU A 6 -11.19 1.84 15.27
C LEU A 6 -10.38 0.83 16.09
N LYS A 7 -9.54 1.30 17.02
CA LYS A 7 -8.69 0.41 17.84
C LYS A 7 -9.48 -0.47 18.82
N HIS A 8 -10.48 0.11 19.49
CA HIS A 8 -11.09 -0.49 20.68
C HIS A 8 -12.55 -0.91 20.49
N LYS A 9 -13.19 -0.53 19.37
CA LYS A 9 -14.58 -0.87 19.06
C LYS A 9 -14.70 -1.71 17.81
N GLU A 10 -14.17 -1.23 16.67
CA GLU A 10 -14.27 -1.96 15.40
C GLU A 10 -13.11 -2.91 15.13
N HIS A 11 -12.02 -2.80 15.90
CA HIS A 11 -10.80 -3.61 15.72
C HIS A 11 -10.25 -3.55 14.28
N SER A 12 -10.32 -2.37 13.66
CA SER A 12 -10.00 -2.13 12.25
C SER A 12 -9.00 -0.97 12.05
N ILE A 13 -8.11 -0.77 13.03
CA ILE A 13 -7.16 0.35 13.04
C ILE A 13 -6.09 0.23 11.96
N GLU A 14 -5.77 -0.99 11.53
CA GLU A 14 -4.84 -1.30 10.45
C GLU A 14 -5.23 -0.63 9.13
N ASN A 15 -6.52 -0.51 8.83
CA ASN A 15 -7.02 0.22 7.66
C ASN A 15 -6.62 1.71 7.70
N LEU A 16 -6.74 2.34 8.87
CA LEU A 16 -6.33 3.74 9.04
C LEU A 16 -4.81 3.89 9.03
N ASP A 17 -4.08 2.94 9.62
CA ASP A 17 -2.61 2.96 9.68
C ASP A 17 -1.99 2.76 8.29
N PHE A 18 -2.47 1.78 7.51
CA PHE A 18 -2.08 1.58 6.12
C PHE A 18 -2.39 2.81 5.26
N TYR A 19 -3.59 3.40 5.38
CA TYR A 19 -3.93 4.60 4.60
C TYR A 19 -2.98 5.77 4.89
N LYS A 20 -2.63 5.98 6.18
CA LYS A 20 -1.67 7.01 6.57
C LYS A 20 -0.27 6.73 6.07
N TRP A 21 0.18 5.48 6.16
CA TRP A 21 1.46 5.04 5.61
C TRP A 21 1.51 5.33 4.10
N TYR A 22 0.47 4.96 3.35
CA TYR A 22 0.38 5.21 1.91
C TYR A 22 0.50 6.69 1.55
N LEU A 23 -0.22 7.58 2.26
CA LEU A 23 -0.11 9.02 2.03
C LEU A 23 1.31 9.54 2.29
N ALA A 24 1.96 9.07 3.35
CA ALA A 24 3.33 9.44 3.67
C ALA A 24 4.31 8.90 2.61
N TYR A 25 4.08 7.67 2.13
CA TYR A 25 4.87 7.03 1.09
C TYR A 25 4.77 7.79 -0.23
N CYS A 26 3.55 8.10 -0.70
CA CYS A 26 3.32 8.92 -1.89
C CYS A 26 4.03 10.28 -1.79
N LYS A 27 3.96 10.94 -0.63
CA LYS A 27 4.65 12.21 -0.41
C LYS A 27 6.18 12.06 -0.53
N LYS A 28 6.75 11.00 0.06
CA LYS A 28 8.19 10.72 -0.04
C LYS A 28 8.61 10.40 -1.47
N PHE A 29 7.90 9.51 -2.15
CA PHE A 29 8.17 9.13 -3.54
C PHE A 29 8.09 10.34 -4.49
N ASN A 30 7.04 11.15 -4.38
CA ASN A 30 6.85 12.33 -5.22
C ASN A 30 7.86 13.45 -4.95
N SER A 31 8.56 13.42 -3.82
CA SER A 31 9.63 14.37 -3.49
C SER A 31 10.98 14.01 -4.12
N LEU A 32 11.11 12.80 -4.68
CA LEU A 32 12.33 12.37 -5.36
C LEU A 32 12.53 13.11 -6.69
N PRO A 33 13.78 13.29 -7.15
CA PRO A 33 14.06 13.71 -8.52
C PRO A 33 13.41 12.76 -9.55
N SER A 34 12.99 13.30 -10.69
CA SER A 34 12.32 12.51 -11.75
C SER A 34 13.16 11.32 -12.24
N GLU A 35 14.50 11.43 -12.21
CA GLU A 35 15.40 10.32 -12.55
C GLU A 35 15.24 9.14 -11.57
N GLN A 36 15.11 9.42 -10.28
CA GLN A 36 14.92 8.39 -9.25
C GLN A 36 13.52 7.80 -9.30
N GLN A 37 12.49 8.62 -9.54
CA GLN A 37 11.13 8.13 -9.78
C GLN A 37 11.09 7.22 -11.02
N GLY A 38 11.81 7.57 -12.09
CA GLY A 38 11.87 6.81 -13.34
C GLY A 38 12.46 5.40 -13.19
N LYS A 39 13.18 5.11 -12.10
CA LYS A 39 13.67 3.76 -11.77
C LYS A 39 12.56 2.83 -11.30
N SER A 40 11.42 3.38 -10.84
CA SER A 40 10.24 2.64 -10.37
C SER A 40 9.06 2.95 -11.28
N PRO A 41 9.03 2.38 -12.50
CA PRO A 41 7.91 2.58 -13.40
C PRO A 41 6.60 2.05 -12.77
N PRO A 42 5.45 2.64 -13.08
CA PRO A 42 4.17 2.07 -12.68
C PRO A 42 4.02 0.65 -13.26
N PRO A 43 3.26 -0.25 -12.62
CA PRO A 43 3.06 -1.60 -13.10
C PRO A 43 2.54 -1.59 -14.55
N ALA A 44 3.40 -1.94 -15.49
CA ALA A 44 3.08 -1.96 -16.91
C ALA A 44 2.43 -3.29 -17.27
N LYS A 45 1.40 -3.28 -18.12
CA LYS A 45 0.80 -4.51 -18.66
C LYS A 45 1.78 -5.38 -19.46
N TYR A 46 2.93 -4.82 -19.87
CA TYR A 46 3.97 -5.50 -20.65
C TYR A 46 5.37 -5.15 -20.15
N LYS A 47 6.18 -6.20 -19.91
CA LYS A 47 7.55 -6.16 -19.40
C LYS A 47 8.50 -5.42 -20.34
N LEU A 48 9.00 -4.26 -19.91
CA LEU A 48 10.29 -3.72 -20.34
C LEU A 48 10.95 -2.97 -19.17
N SER A 49 11.31 -3.70 -18.12
CA SER A 49 12.36 -3.26 -17.20
C SER A 49 13.47 -4.30 -17.24
N ILE A 50 14.49 -4.03 -18.05
CA ILE A 50 15.76 -4.78 -18.06
C ILE A 50 16.64 -4.42 -16.86
N TYR A 51 16.23 -3.43 -16.05
CA TYR A 51 16.87 -2.98 -14.82
C TYR A 51 16.08 -3.47 -13.61
N GLY A 52 15.77 -4.77 -13.59
CA GLY A 52 15.08 -5.41 -12.47
C GLY A 52 15.73 -5.05 -11.15
N ASP A 53 14.95 -4.43 -10.27
CA ASP A 53 15.23 -4.09 -8.86
C ASP A 53 16.41 -3.13 -8.57
N MET A 54 17.44 -3.08 -9.41
CA MET A 54 18.69 -2.39 -9.10
C MET A 54 18.52 -0.86 -9.14
N GLY A 55 18.43 -0.26 -7.95
CA GLY A 55 18.39 1.18 -7.75
C GLY A 55 16.99 1.78 -7.63
N GLN A 56 15.95 0.96 -7.45
CA GLN A 56 14.64 1.48 -7.06
C GLN A 56 14.71 2.12 -5.66
N PRO A 57 14.22 3.34 -5.47
CA PRO A 57 14.11 3.95 -4.15
C PRO A 57 13.14 3.17 -3.27
N PHE A 58 13.42 3.16 -1.96
CA PHE A 58 12.51 2.70 -0.91
C PHE A 58 12.08 1.22 -0.99
N ARG A 59 12.90 0.34 -1.59
CA ARG A 59 12.59 -1.10 -1.64
C ARG A 59 12.34 -1.69 -0.26
N ASP A 60 13.24 -1.46 0.70
CA ASP A 60 13.09 -1.95 2.08
C ASP A 60 11.76 -1.49 2.71
N GLU A 61 11.38 -0.22 2.52
CA GLU A 61 10.12 0.31 3.08
C GLU A 61 8.88 -0.32 2.43
N VAL A 62 8.93 -0.59 1.12
CA VAL A 62 7.85 -1.30 0.43
C VAL A 62 7.77 -2.74 0.96
N ASP A 63 8.88 -3.44 1.08
CA ASP A 63 8.91 -4.82 1.57
C ASP A 63 8.40 -4.93 3.01
N GLU A 64 8.79 -4.00 3.89
CA GLU A 64 8.25 -3.88 5.25
C GLU A 64 6.73 -3.65 5.26
N ALA A 65 6.22 -2.79 4.38
CA ALA A 65 4.78 -2.54 4.28
C ALA A 65 4.01 -3.75 3.75
N ILE A 66 4.60 -4.50 2.82
CA ILE A 66 4.04 -5.76 2.33
C ILE A 66 3.94 -6.78 3.46
N GLU A 67 5.02 -6.95 4.23
CA GLU A 67 5.05 -7.87 5.37
C GLU A 67 4.04 -7.46 6.45
N GLN A 68 3.94 -6.16 6.73
CA GLN A 68 3.06 -5.65 7.77
C GLN A 68 1.57 -5.73 7.40
N TYR A 69 1.19 -5.39 6.16
CA TYR A 69 -0.22 -5.19 5.80
C TYR A 69 -0.80 -6.24 4.84
N PHE A 70 0.04 -6.95 4.06
CA PHE A 70 -0.43 -7.78 2.95
C PHE A 70 0.04 -9.25 3.01
N THR A 71 0.91 -9.59 3.96
CA THR A 71 1.26 -10.99 4.23
C THR A 71 0.17 -11.66 5.07
N LEU A 72 -0.25 -12.85 4.65
CA LEU A 72 -1.21 -13.67 5.37
C LEU A 72 -0.76 -13.91 6.81
N HIS A 73 -1.70 -13.77 7.75
CA HIS A 73 -1.48 -13.96 9.18
C HIS A 73 -0.67 -12.87 9.88
N SER A 74 -0.42 -11.73 9.22
CA SER A 74 0.02 -10.54 9.95
C SER A 74 -1.05 -10.11 10.96
N GLU A 75 -0.64 -9.68 12.15
CA GLU A 75 -1.54 -9.12 13.17
C GLU A 75 -2.24 -7.83 12.69
N THR A 76 -1.70 -7.19 11.66
CA THR A 76 -2.20 -5.93 11.08
C THR A 76 -2.54 -6.06 9.59
N GLU A 77 -2.88 -7.27 9.13
CA GLU A 77 -3.30 -7.51 7.75
C GLU A 77 -4.54 -6.67 7.40
N VAL A 78 -4.47 -5.90 6.31
CA VAL A 78 -5.62 -5.10 5.86
C VAL A 78 -6.66 -5.98 5.17
N ASN A 79 -7.93 -5.62 5.33
CA ASN A 79 -9.03 -6.36 4.72
C ASN A 79 -9.20 -5.95 3.25
N VAL A 80 -8.49 -6.66 2.37
CA VAL A 80 -8.58 -6.48 0.91
C VAL A 80 -8.89 -7.80 0.21
N GLY A 81 -9.55 -7.70 -0.94
CA GLY A 81 -9.90 -8.86 -1.77
C GLY A 81 -8.66 -9.66 -2.20
N SER A 82 -8.80 -10.99 -2.24
CA SER A 82 -7.69 -11.90 -2.57
C SER A 82 -7.06 -11.61 -3.94
N SER A 83 -7.86 -11.17 -4.92
CA SER A 83 -7.39 -10.77 -6.25
C SER A 83 -6.50 -9.53 -6.19
N ILE A 84 -6.91 -8.49 -5.45
CA ILE A 84 -6.15 -7.25 -5.27
C ILE A 84 -4.84 -7.54 -4.55
N ARG A 85 -4.88 -8.32 -3.46
CA ARG A 85 -3.67 -8.72 -2.75
C ARG A 85 -2.71 -9.48 -3.66
N SER A 86 -3.19 -10.47 -4.40
CA SER A 86 -2.34 -11.28 -5.28
C SER A 86 -1.68 -10.44 -6.38
N GLN A 87 -2.42 -9.51 -6.97
CA GLN A 87 -1.90 -8.60 -7.98
C GLN A 87 -0.89 -7.60 -7.39
N LEU A 88 -1.19 -7.04 -6.21
CA LEU A 88 -0.29 -6.13 -5.50
C LEU A 88 1.03 -6.81 -5.14
N LEU A 89 1.00 -8.02 -4.56
CA LEU A 89 2.22 -8.78 -4.22
C LEU A 89 3.07 -9.07 -5.46
N LYS A 90 2.41 -9.39 -6.58
CA LYS A 90 3.10 -9.58 -7.87
C LYS A 90 3.77 -8.28 -8.34
N ASP A 91 3.04 -7.17 -8.35
CA ASP A 91 3.58 -5.89 -8.82
C ASP A 91 4.67 -5.34 -7.88
N ALA A 92 4.54 -5.57 -6.58
CA ALA A 92 5.56 -5.22 -5.58
C ALA A 92 6.89 -5.92 -5.84
N SER A 93 6.88 -7.14 -6.37
CA SER A 93 8.13 -7.83 -6.78
C SER A 93 8.86 -7.16 -7.96
N GLU A 94 8.19 -6.27 -8.69
CA GLU A 94 8.71 -5.64 -9.90
C GLU A 94 8.98 -4.14 -9.73
N THR A 95 8.23 -3.44 -8.87
CA THR A 95 8.34 -1.98 -8.71
C THR A 95 8.04 -1.50 -7.29
N THR A 96 8.67 -0.39 -6.88
CA THR A 96 8.32 0.36 -5.67
C THR A 96 7.38 1.54 -5.95
N ASN A 97 6.86 1.67 -7.18
CA ASN A 97 5.95 2.76 -7.53
C ASN A 97 4.68 2.74 -6.67
N PRO A 98 4.23 3.89 -6.08
CA PRO A 98 3.06 3.93 -5.22
C PRO A 98 1.75 3.45 -5.89
N ALA A 99 1.67 3.47 -7.23
CA ALA A 99 0.49 3.04 -7.98
C ALA A 99 0.08 1.58 -7.69
N ILE A 100 1.02 0.72 -7.26
CA ILE A 100 0.72 -0.69 -6.91
C ILE A 100 -0.27 -0.81 -5.74
N PHE A 101 -0.37 0.22 -4.88
CA PHE A 101 -1.24 0.23 -3.71
C PHE A 101 -2.63 0.83 -3.98
N GLU A 102 -2.88 1.44 -5.14
CA GLU A 102 -4.10 2.23 -5.39
C GLU A 102 -5.40 1.43 -5.20
N ASN A 103 -5.43 0.19 -5.69
CA ASN A 103 -6.61 -0.68 -5.54
C ASN A 103 -6.85 -1.06 -4.07
N ALA A 104 -5.79 -1.38 -3.32
CA ALA A 104 -5.88 -1.71 -1.91
C ALA A 104 -6.35 -0.49 -1.09
N VAL A 105 -5.80 0.69 -1.37
CA VAL A 105 -6.22 1.95 -0.75
C VAL A 105 -7.68 2.26 -1.06
N GLY A 106 -8.15 1.97 -2.28
CA GLY A 106 -9.55 2.13 -2.66
C GLY A 106 -10.50 1.30 -1.81
N GLU A 107 -10.19 0.03 -1.54
CA GLU A 107 -11.00 -0.83 -0.67
C GLU A 107 -10.95 -0.38 0.79
N VAL A 108 -9.75 -0.11 1.30
CA VAL A 108 -9.55 0.37 2.68
C VAL A 108 -10.30 1.69 2.93
N LEU A 109 -10.22 2.64 2.00
CA LEU A 109 -10.99 3.88 2.08
C LEU A 109 -12.49 3.63 1.99
N SER A 110 -12.92 2.72 1.12
CA SER A 110 -14.33 2.34 1.01
C SER A 110 -14.85 1.75 2.32
N MET A 111 -14.05 0.95 3.03
CA MET A 111 -14.40 0.43 4.35
C MET A 111 -14.47 1.55 5.39
N LEU A 112 -13.46 2.41 5.46
CA LEU A 112 -13.45 3.53 6.41
C LEU A 112 -14.66 4.46 6.17
N ILE A 113 -14.97 4.78 4.93
CA ILE A 113 -16.03 5.74 4.57
C ILE A 113 -17.42 5.14 4.67
N ASN A 114 -17.63 3.93 4.16
CA ASN A 114 -18.97 3.35 4.05
C ASN A 114 -19.37 2.52 5.28
N SER A 115 -18.40 2.10 6.11
CA SER A 115 -18.65 1.30 7.30
C SER A 115 -18.25 2.04 8.57
N SER A 116 -16.97 2.38 8.73
CA SER A 116 -16.48 2.90 10.02
C SER A 116 -16.96 4.31 10.36
N ILE A 117 -16.99 5.23 9.40
CA ILE A 117 -17.41 6.62 9.63
C ILE A 117 -18.90 6.71 10.01
N PRO A 118 -19.84 6.03 9.32
CA PRO A 118 -21.24 6.02 9.73
C PRO A 118 -21.48 5.45 11.14
N ASN A 119 -20.60 4.57 11.62
CA ASN A 119 -20.71 3.94 12.93
C ASN A 119 -19.96 4.68 14.06
N PHE A 120 -19.19 5.74 13.73
CA PHE A 120 -18.42 6.54 14.69
C PHE A 120 -19.22 7.69 15.29
#